data_AF-A0A7S3MN15-F1
#
_entry.id   AF-A0A7S3MN15-F1
#
_cell.length_a   1.000
_cell.length_b   1.000
_cell.length_c   1.000
_cell.angle_alpha   90.00
_cell.angle_beta   90.00
_cell.angle_gamma   90.00
#
_symmetry.space_group_name_H-M   'P 1'
#
loop_
_entity.id
_entity.type
_entity.pdbx_description
1 polymer ?
#
loop_
_entity_poly.entity_id
_entity_poly.type
_entity_poly.pdbx_seq_one_letter_code
_entity_poly.pdbx_strand_id
1 'polypeptide(L)'
;SFFSEIISSISNAKFSRDGRYIVTRDYLNVRVWDVNMESRPIKTFHMNEHLRPKLCVLYEKDCIFDKFEACFNYDGKHVLTGSYQNKFNMLSVDGSAPDLVLEASQTPHRRAPSQMQ
;
A
#
# COMPACT_ATOMS: atom_id res chain seq x y z
N SER A 1 -10.25 14.93 -13.40
CA SER A 1 -10.72 15.72 -12.23
C SER A 1 -9.50 16.09 -11.41
N PHE A 2 -9.46 17.31 -10.86
CA PHE A 2 -8.32 17.83 -10.11
C PHE A 2 -7.82 16.87 -9.00
N PHE A 3 -8.73 16.34 -8.18
CA PHE A 3 -8.36 15.39 -7.12
C PHE A 3 -7.78 14.10 -7.68
N SER A 4 -8.23 13.65 -8.86
CA SER A 4 -7.69 12.47 -9.51
C SER A 4 -6.23 12.65 -9.90
N GLU A 5 -5.83 13.85 -10.34
CA GLU A 5 -4.45 14.15 -10.69
C GLU A 5 -3.55 14.09 -9.45
N ILE A 6 -3.98 14.73 -8.35
CA ILE A 6 -3.24 14.72 -7.07
C ILE A 6 -3.03 13.29 -6.57
N ILE A 7 -4.11 12.50 -6.46
CA ILE A 7 -4.02 11.14 -5.91
C ILE A 7 -3.38 10.13 -6.86
N SER A 8 -3.32 10.44 -8.17
CA SER A 8 -2.63 9.62 -9.17
C SER A 8 -1.13 9.89 -9.25
N SER A 9 -0.65 10.95 -8.60
CA SER A 9 0.78 11.24 -8.52
C SER A 9 1.51 10.09 -7.84
N ILE A 10 2.55 9.58 -8.49
CA ILE A 10 3.40 8.52 -7.93
C ILE A 10 4.27 9.11 -6.82
N SER A 11 4.09 8.62 -5.59
CA SER A 11 4.88 9.04 -4.43
C SER A 11 6.18 8.25 -4.29
N ASN A 12 6.21 7.00 -4.78
CA ASN A 12 7.35 6.11 -4.63
C ASN A 12 7.42 5.08 -5.76
N ALA A 13 8.63 4.74 -6.20
CA ALA A 13 8.91 3.66 -7.14
C ALA A 13 10.23 2.96 -6.77
N LYS A 14 10.23 1.62 -6.68
CA LYS A 14 11.42 0.84 -6.35
C LYS A 14 11.47 -0.46 -7.15
N PHE A 15 12.66 -0.87 -7.57
CA PHE A 15 12.88 -2.20 -8.14
C PHE A 15 12.86 -3.28 -7.05
N SER A 16 12.47 -4.50 -7.41
CA SER A 16 12.80 -5.69 -6.66
C SER A 16 14.32 -5.93 -6.70
N ARG A 17 14.82 -6.73 -5.76
CA ARG A 17 16.26 -7.00 -5.63
C ARG A 17 16.87 -7.64 -6.89
N ASP A 18 16.10 -8.49 -7.57
CA ASP A 18 16.50 -9.16 -8.81
C ASP A 18 16.32 -8.27 -10.07
N GLY A 19 15.77 -7.06 -9.90
CA GLY A 19 15.52 -6.11 -10.99
C GLY A 19 14.36 -6.48 -11.90
N ARG A 20 13.67 -7.61 -11.69
CA ARG A 20 12.58 -8.07 -12.57
C ARG A 20 11.29 -7.29 -12.37
N TYR A 21 10.98 -6.93 -11.13
CA TYR A 21 9.73 -6.28 -10.79
C TYR A 21 9.95 -4.84 -10.34
N ILE A 22 8.94 -4.01 -10.56
CA ILE A 22 8.89 -2.63 -10.03
C ILE A 22 7.65 -2.53 -9.16
N VAL A 23 7.78 -1.95 -7.98
CA VAL A 23 6.65 -1.50 -7.18
C VAL A 23 6.50 0.00 -7.32
N THR A 24 5.28 0.46 -7.57
CA THR A 24 4.91 1.88 -7.56
C THR A 24 3.81 2.12 -6.54
N ARG A 25 3.88 3.24 -5.83
CA ARG A 25 2.86 3.70 -4.88
C ARG A 25 2.28 5.03 -5.34
N ASP A 26 0.96 5.07 -5.44
CA ASP A 26 0.19 6.31 -5.47
C ASP A 26 -0.59 6.45 -4.14
N TYR A 27 -1.40 7.50 -3.99
CA TYR A 27 -2.10 7.77 -2.73
C TYR A 27 -3.07 6.62 -2.33
N LEU A 28 -3.71 6.00 -3.32
CA LEU A 28 -4.75 5.00 -3.12
C LEU A 28 -4.32 3.56 -3.42
N ASN A 29 -3.24 3.37 -4.17
CA ASN A 29 -2.88 2.08 -4.75
C ASN A 29 -1.39 1.78 -4.61
N VAL A 30 -1.11 0.49 -4.42
CA VAL A 30 0.19 -0.11 -4.75
C VAL A 30 0.03 -0.90 -6.02
N ARG A 31 0.98 -0.76 -6.95
CA ARG A 31 1.01 -1.56 -8.18
C ARG A 31 2.36 -2.25 -8.30
N VAL A 32 2.34 -3.49 -8.76
CA VAL A 32 3.52 -4.27 -9.10
C VAL A 32 3.54 -4.48 -10.60
N TRP A 33 4.71 -4.26 -11.22
CA TRP A 33 4.95 -4.33 -12.65
C TRP A 33 6.05 -5.35 -12.91
N ASP A 34 5.97 -6.06 -14.03
CA ASP A 34 7.10 -6.86 -14.55
C ASP A 34 7.79 -6.01 -15.62
N VAL A 35 9.11 -5.86 -15.53
CA VAL A 35 9.90 -5.08 -16.50
C VAL A 35 9.74 -5.62 -17.93
N ASN A 36 9.43 -6.92 -18.08
CA ASN A 36 9.20 -7.54 -19.37
C ASN A 36 7.75 -7.38 -19.88
N MET A 37 6.84 -6.82 -19.06
CA MET A 37 5.46 -6.52 -19.42
C MET A 37 5.08 -5.10 -18.95
N GLU A 38 5.34 -4.11 -19.79
CA GLU A 38 5.05 -2.69 -19.49
C GLU A 38 3.59 -2.27 -19.72
N SER A 39 2.80 -3.10 -20.40
CA SER A 39 1.43 -2.72 -20.83
C SER A 39 0.44 -2.54 -19.67
N ARG A 40 0.68 -3.22 -18.54
CA ARG A 40 -0.16 -3.13 -17.34
C ARG A 40 0.58 -3.67 -16.12
N PRO A 41 0.18 -3.27 -14.90
CA PRO A 41 0.69 -3.90 -13.70
C PRO A 41 0.24 -5.36 -13.65
N ILE A 42 1.12 -6.24 -13.16
CA ILE A 42 0.78 -7.64 -12.88
C ILE A 42 -0.11 -7.77 -11.65
N LYS A 43 -0.08 -6.78 -10.74
CA LYS A 43 -0.95 -6.72 -9.57
C LYS A 43 -1.23 -5.30 -9.13
N THR A 44 -2.46 -5.05 -8.69
CA THR A 44 -2.88 -3.76 -8.13
C THR A 44 -3.58 -4.02 -6.79
N PHE A 45 -3.13 -3.33 -5.75
CA PHE A 45 -3.68 -3.39 -4.41
C PHE A 45 -4.30 -2.05 -4.05
N HIS A 46 -5.57 -2.09 -3.65
CA HIS A 46 -6.34 -0.92 -3.27
C HIS A 46 -6.21 -0.69 -1.76
N MET A 47 -5.54 0.38 -1.37
CA MET A 47 -5.14 0.61 0.02
C MET A 47 -6.14 1.45 0.79
N ASN A 48 -6.49 2.60 0.20
CA ASN A 48 -7.23 3.64 0.90
C ASN A 48 -8.55 3.96 0.21
N GLU A 49 -9.22 2.98 -0.41
CA GLU A 49 -10.44 3.26 -1.19
C GLU A 49 -11.57 3.90 -0.39
N HIS A 50 -11.66 3.58 0.90
CA HIS A 50 -12.58 4.21 1.84
C HIS A 50 -12.36 5.72 2.03
N LEU A 51 -11.22 6.26 1.59
CA LEU A 51 -10.91 7.69 1.59
C LEU A 51 -11.41 8.43 0.36
N ARG A 52 -11.78 7.73 -0.74
CA ARG A 52 -12.27 8.36 -1.98
C ARG A 52 -13.44 9.33 -1.75
N PRO A 53 -14.45 9.01 -0.92
CA PRO A 53 -15.54 9.96 -0.65
C PRO A 53 -15.11 11.17 0.20
N LYS A 54 -13.94 11.10 0.85
CA LYS A 54 -13.45 12.11 1.81
C LYS A 54 -12.33 12.99 1.24
N LEU A 55 -12.08 12.94 -0.07
CA LEU A 55 -10.97 13.66 -0.71
C LEU A 55 -11.03 15.18 -0.47
N CYS A 56 -12.21 15.80 -0.46
CA CYS A 56 -12.34 17.22 -0.12
C CYS A 56 -11.84 17.53 1.30
N VAL A 57 -12.24 16.71 2.28
CA VAL A 57 -11.82 16.88 3.70
C VAL A 57 -10.31 16.62 3.86
N LEU A 58 -9.76 15.68 3.09
CA LEU A 58 -8.32 15.41 3.10
C LEU A 58 -7.52 16.52 2.43
N TYR A 59 -8.08 17.19 1.44
CA TYR A 59 -7.49 18.37 0.81
C TYR A 59 -7.51 19.57 1.76
N GLU A 60 -8.62 19.83 2.44
CA GLU A 60 -8.71 20.90 3.45
C GLU A 60 -7.72 20.74 4.62
N LYS A 61 -7.28 19.51 4.88
CA LYS A 61 -6.32 19.17 5.95
C LYS A 61 -4.90 18.94 5.45
N ASP A 62 -4.63 19.20 4.17
CA ASP A 62 -3.38 18.88 3.47
C ASP A 62 -2.95 17.40 3.49
N CYS A 63 -3.71 16.50 4.12
CA CYS A 63 -3.43 15.06 4.18
C CYS A 63 -3.42 14.40 2.79
N ILE A 64 -4.10 14.98 1.80
CA ILE A 64 -4.09 14.46 0.42
C ILE A 64 -2.69 14.51 -0.23
N PHE A 65 -1.77 15.30 0.33
CA PHE A 65 -0.38 15.42 -0.14
C PHE A 65 0.60 14.47 0.57
N ASP A 66 0.12 13.66 1.51
CA ASP A 66 0.95 12.68 2.20
C ASP A 66 1.53 11.65 1.23
N LYS A 67 2.82 11.34 1.39
CA LYS A 67 3.56 10.40 0.54
C LYS A 67 3.84 9.10 1.29
N PHE A 68 3.05 8.08 0.97
CA PHE A 68 3.34 6.72 1.41
C PHE A 68 4.43 6.09 0.54
N GLU A 69 5.25 5.25 1.15
CA GLU A 69 6.26 4.45 0.46
C GLU A 69 5.85 2.99 0.35
N ALA A 70 6.48 2.28 -0.59
CA ALA A 70 6.41 0.84 -0.69
C ALA A 70 7.82 0.24 -0.87
N CYS A 71 8.04 -0.98 -0.43
CA CYS A 71 9.28 -1.72 -0.71
C CYS A 71 9.02 -3.22 -0.82
N PHE A 72 9.85 -3.90 -1.60
CA PHE A 72 9.89 -5.35 -1.60
C PHE A 72 10.62 -5.88 -0.37
N ASN A 73 10.23 -7.07 0.08
CA ASN A 73 11.04 -7.89 0.96
C ASN A 73 12.23 -8.51 0.19
N TYR A 74 13.10 -9.23 0.90
CA TYR A 74 14.36 -9.75 0.34
C TYR A 74 14.18 -10.64 -0.90
N ASP A 75 13.18 -11.52 -0.88
CA ASP A 75 12.92 -12.49 -1.95
C ASP A 75 11.95 -11.98 -3.03
N GLY A 76 11.46 -10.75 -2.91
CA GLY A 76 10.55 -10.12 -3.86
C GLY A 76 9.11 -10.66 -3.83
N LYS A 77 8.75 -11.57 -2.91
CA LYS A 77 7.42 -12.16 -2.85
C LYS A 77 6.38 -11.30 -2.13
N HIS A 78 6.84 -10.35 -1.31
CA HIS A 78 5.97 -9.45 -0.56
C HIS A 78 6.36 -8.00 -0.75
N VAL A 79 5.35 -7.14 -0.69
CA VAL A 79 5.52 -5.68 -0.63
C VAL A 79 5.04 -5.17 0.72
N LEU A 80 5.85 -4.35 1.39
CA LEU A 80 5.48 -3.62 2.59
C LEU A 80 5.12 -2.18 2.22
N THR A 81 4.04 -1.65 2.80
CA THR A 81 3.65 -0.26 2.57
C THR A 81 2.88 0.34 3.75
N GLY A 82 3.09 1.63 4.01
CA GLY A 82 2.38 2.35 5.08
C GLY A 82 0.96 2.76 4.72
N SER A 83 0.17 3.07 5.74
CA SER A 83 -1.11 3.76 5.67
C SER A 83 -1.31 4.63 6.92
N TYR A 84 -2.45 5.29 7.02
CA TYR A 84 -2.86 6.04 8.21
C TYR A 84 -3.10 5.13 9.42
N GLN A 85 -3.28 5.75 10.59
CA GLN A 85 -3.60 5.07 11.85
C GLN A 85 -2.51 4.11 12.34
N ASN A 86 -1.23 4.43 12.09
CA ASN A 86 -0.08 3.58 12.39
C ASN A 86 -0.18 2.18 11.75
N LYS A 87 -0.97 2.03 10.69
CA LYS A 87 -1.12 0.76 9.99
C LYS A 87 -0.12 0.65 8.84
N PHE A 88 0.30 -0.57 8.58
CA PHE A 88 1.06 -0.92 7.40
C PHE A 88 0.55 -2.25 6.87
N ASN A 89 0.75 -2.46 5.58
CA ASN A 89 0.21 -3.60 4.86
C ASN A 89 1.39 -4.42 4.32
N MET A 90 1.30 -5.73 4.49
CA MET A 90 2.18 -6.68 3.80
C MET A 90 1.36 -7.41 2.74
N LEU A 91 1.72 -7.18 1.49
CA LEU A 91 0.97 -7.57 0.31
C LEU A 91 1.68 -8.71 -0.41
N SER A 92 0.98 -9.82 -0.68
CA SER A 92 1.57 -10.95 -1.40
C SER A 92 1.57 -10.70 -2.90
N VAL A 93 2.76 -10.66 -3.52
CA VAL A 93 2.91 -10.40 -4.96
C VAL A 93 2.37 -11.57 -5.78
N ASP A 94 2.77 -12.79 -5.45
CA ASP A 94 2.39 -14.02 -6.16
C ASP A 94 1.03 -14.59 -5.69
N GLY A 95 0.45 -14.06 -4.61
CA GLY A 95 -0.79 -14.56 -4.03
C GLY A 95 -0.63 -15.88 -3.27
N SER A 96 0.62 -16.28 -2.97
CA SER A 96 0.91 -17.48 -2.16
C SER A 96 0.51 -17.31 -0.69
N ALA A 97 0.29 -16.08 -0.23
CA ALA A 97 -0.11 -15.74 1.12
C ALA A 97 -1.23 -14.69 1.12
N PRO A 98 -2.06 -14.64 2.18
CA PRO A 98 -3.04 -13.57 2.33
C PRO A 98 -2.35 -12.23 2.58
N ASP A 99 -2.97 -11.15 2.11
CA ASP A 99 -2.56 -9.79 2.43
C ASP A 99 -2.85 -9.50 3.92
N LEU A 100 -1.89 -8.90 4.61
CA LEU A 100 -1.98 -8.61 6.04
C LEU A 100 -2.00 -7.12 6.30
N VAL A 101 -2.89 -6.70 7.21
CA VAL A 101 -2.91 -5.35 7.80
C VAL A 101 -2.36 -5.46 9.21
N LEU A 102 -1.28 -4.73 9.49
CA LEU A 102 -0.59 -4.71 10.76
C LEU A 102 -0.62 -3.30 11.34
N GLU A 103 -0.54 -3.18 12.65
CA GLU A 103 -0.52 -1.89 13.35
C GLU A 103 0.78 -1.78 14.14
N ALA A 104 1.52 -0.70 13.92
CA ALA A 104 2.72 -0.35 14.66
C ALA A 104 2.32 0.39 15.96
N SER A 105 1.69 -0.33 16.90
CA SER A 105 1.38 0.19 18.23
C SER A 105 2.46 -0.22 19.24
N GLN A 106 2.68 0.61 20.26
CA GLN A 106 3.66 0.36 21.33
C GLN A 106 3.22 -0.73 22.32
N THR A 107 2.02 -1.30 22.17
CA THR A 107 1.49 -2.35 23.05
C THR A 107 1.68 -3.73 22.41
N PRO A 108 2.62 -4.56 22.90
CA PRO A 108 2.83 -5.89 22.37
C PRO A 108 1.58 -6.74 22.67
N HIS A 109 0.87 -7.17 21.63
CA HIS A 109 -0.17 -8.20 21.64
C HIS A 109 -0.97 -8.37 22.94
N ARG A 110 -2.08 -7.65 23.10
CA ARG A 110 -3.23 -8.26 23.79
C ARG A 110 -3.99 -9.06 22.74
N ARG A 111 -3.75 -10.37 22.67
CA ARG A 111 -4.74 -11.27 22.06
C ARG A 111 -6.07 -10.93 22.73
N ALA A 112 -7.09 -10.59 21.95
CA ALA A 112 -8.44 -10.40 22.50
C ALA A 112 -8.78 -11.66 23.31
N PRO A 113 -9.30 -11.53 24.55
CA PRO A 113 -9.83 -12.70 25.22
C PRO A 113 -10.92 -13.27 24.31
N SER A 114 -10.74 -14.53 23.92
CA SER A 114 -11.77 -15.34 23.31
C SER A 114 -13.04 -15.15 24.12
N GLN A 115 -14.12 -14.68 23.49
CA GLN A 115 -15.45 -14.75 24.07
C GLN A 115 -15.70 -16.22 24.42
N MET A 116 -15.55 -16.57 25.70
CA MET A 116 -16.19 -17.75 26.26
C MET A 116 -17.59 -17.34 26.65
N GLN A 117 -18.51 -18.24 26.31
CA GLN A 117 -19.97 -18.20 26.44
C GLN A 117 -20.49 -17.60 27.75
#